data_AF-A0A529XXZ1-F1
#
_entry.id   AF-A0A529XXZ1-F1
#
_cell.length_a   1.000
_cell.length_b   1.000
_cell.length_c   1.000
_cell.angle_alpha   90.00
_cell.angle_beta   90.00
_cell.angle_gamma   90.00
#
_symmetry.space_group_name_H-M   'P 1'
#
loop_
_entity.id
_entity.type
_entity.pdbx_description
1 polymer ?
#
loop_
_entity_poly.entity_id
_entity_poly.type
_entity_poly.pdbx_seq_one_letter_code
_entity_poly.pdbx_strand_id
1 'polypeptide(L)'
;MVWAAVLYAGIASWLSWLVGRPLIRFNSDRYTREAELRSSMVRVNENVDAIALAHGEADARRQLELDLGTVLGAMRRIYSAQINLSWVTDAYGWITVVAPILVAAPVYFAGDISFGGLMMAVGAFNQVNSSLRWFINNIGAIADWRATLMRVADFRIALGETDI
;
A
#
# COMPACT_ATOMS: atom_id res chain seq x y z
N MET A 1 19.94 13.01 -19.96
CA MET A 1 18.92 13.49 -19.00
C MET A 1 17.57 12.75 -19.12
N VAL A 2 16.91 12.74 -20.27
CA VAL A 2 15.59 12.07 -20.44
C VAL A 2 15.65 10.57 -20.13
N TRP A 3 16.65 9.85 -20.67
CA TRP A 3 16.82 8.42 -20.39
C TRP A 3 17.11 8.10 -18.92
N ALA A 4 17.84 8.98 -18.22
CA ALA A 4 18.08 8.83 -16.78
C ALA A 4 16.79 9.01 -15.97
N ALA A 5 15.92 9.94 -16.37
CA ALA A 5 14.61 10.13 -15.74
C ALA A 5 13.68 8.92 -15.96
N VAL A 6 13.67 8.35 -17.17
CA VAL A 6 12.89 7.15 -17.48
C VAL A 6 13.35 5.94 -16.66
N LEU A 7 14.66 5.73 -16.57
CA LEU A 7 15.24 4.59 -15.85
C LEU A 7 15.00 4.72 -14.34
N TYR A 8 15.16 5.92 -13.79
CA TYR A 8 14.89 6.21 -12.39
C TYR A 8 13.41 6.00 -12.02
N ALA A 9 12.50 6.53 -12.81
CA ALA A 9 11.08 6.39 -12.56
C ALA A 9 10.56 4.97 -12.82
N GLY A 10 11.15 4.24 -13.77
CA GLY A 10 10.90 2.83 -13.98
C GLY A 10 11.28 2.00 -12.76
N ILE A 11 12.46 2.23 -12.20
CA ILE A 11 12.92 1.57 -10.97
C ILE A 11 11.98 1.90 -9.80
N ALA A 12 11.59 3.16 -9.64
CA ALA A 12 10.68 3.59 -8.58
C ALA A 12 9.31 2.92 -8.68
N SER A 13 8.71 2.92 -9.87
CA SER A 13 7.43 2.30 -10.15
C SER A 13 7.47 0.79 -9.90
N TRP A 14 8.55 0.13 -10.34
CA TRP A 14 8.79 -1.28 -10.07
C TRP A 14 8.90 -1.56 -8.57
N LEU A 15 9.68 -0.77 -7.84
CA LEU A 15 9.85 -0.90 -6.39
C LEU A 15 8.52 -0.72 -5.64
N SER A 16 7.77 0.33 -5.98
CA SER A 16 6.46 0.61 -5.38
C SER A 16 5.46 -0.50 -5.65
N TRP A 17 5.46 -1.07 -6.86
CA TRP A 17 4.60 -2.22 -7.17
C TRP A 17 4.99 -3.47 -6.36
N LEU A 18 6.28 -3.76 -6.26
CA LEU A 18 6.81 -4.93 -5.59
C LEU A 18 6.54 -4.89 -4.07
N VAL A 19 6.63 -3.70 -3.46
CA VAL A 19 6.37 -3.49 -2.03
C VAL A 19 4.89 -3.28 -1.72
N GLY A 20 4.09 -2.75 -2.65
CA GLY A 20 2.64 -2.52 -2.48
C GLY A 20 1.79 -3.79 -2.63
N ARG A 21 2.20 -4.73 -3.49
CA ARG A 21 1.43 -5.96 -3.78
C ARG A 21 1.14 -6.85 -2.56
N PRO A 22 2.06 -7.04 -1.58
CA PRO A 22 1.80 -7.82 -0.37
C PRO A 22 0.77 -7.18 0.57
N LEU A 23 0.62 -5.85 0.57
CA LEU A 23 -0.31 -5.15 1.48
C LEU A 23 -1.77 -5.57 1.26
N ILE A 24 -2.15 -5.87 0.01
CA ILE A 24 -3.51 -6.34 -0.33
C ILE A 24 -3.81 -7.65 0.40
N ARG A 25 -2.86 -8.59 0.40
CA ARG A 25 -3.02 -9.89 1.07
C ARG A 25 -3.02 -9.73 2.59
N PHE A 26 -2.20 -8.85 3.16
CA PHE A 26 -2.20 -8.59 4.61
C PHE A 26 -3.48 -7.90 5.09
N ASN A 27 -4.01 -6.94 4.31
CA ASN A 27 -5.29 -6.32 4.63
C ASN A 27 -6.44 -7.34 4.57
N SER A 28 -6.46 -8.21 3.56
CA SER A 28 -7.45 -9.30 3.49
C SER A 28 -7.38 -10.21 4.73
N ASP A 29 -6.19 -10.64 5.15
CA ASP A 29 -6.00 -11.46 6.35
C ASP A 29 -6.51 -10.71 7.60
N ARG A 30 -6.20 -9.41 7.75
CA ARG A 30 -6.73 -8.59 8.85
C ARG A 30 -8.27 -8.58 8.87
N TYR A 31 -8.92 -8.36 7.73
CA TYR A 31 -10.39 -8.34 7.66
C TYR A 31 -11.01 -9.68 8.06
N THR A 32 -10.42 -10.80 7.64
CA THR A 32 -10.86 -12.14 8.05
C THR A 32 -10.73 -12.32 9.57
N ARG A 33 -9.58 -11.97 10.15
CA ARG A 33 -9.36 -12.08 11.61
C ARG A 33 -10.31 -11.17 12.40
N GLU A 34 -10.56 -9.95 11.93
CA GLU A 34 -11.52 -9.03 12.56
C GLU A 34 -12.96 -9.58 12.52
N ALA A 35 -13.34 -10.26 11.42
CA ALA A 35 -14.64 -10.89 11.30
C ALA A 35 -14.78 -12.09 12.26
N GLU A 36 -13.75 -12.93 12.39
CA GLU A 36 -13.70 -14.04 13.36
C GLU A 36 -13.85 -13.54 14.80
N LEU A 37 -13.09 -12.51 15.18
CA LEU A 37 -13.17 -11.90 16.50
C LEU A 37 -14.58 -11.32 16.77
N ARG A 38 -15.18 -10.61 15.81
CA ARG A 38 -16.54 -10.09 15.94
C ARG A 38 -17.56 -11.22 16.11
N SER A 39 -17.45 -12.30 15.33
CA SER A 39 -18.30 -13.48 15.45
C SER A 39 -18.16 -14.16 16.83
N SER A 40 -16.94 -14.27 17.34
CA SER A 40 -16.64 -14.81 18.66
C SER A 40 -17.30 -13.98 19.78
N MET A 41 -17.20 -12.65 19.70
CA MET A 41 -17.87 -11.74 20.64
C MET A 41 -19.40 -11.87 20.62
N VAL A 42 -20.01 -11.93 19.43
CA VAL A 42 -21.46 -12.11 19.30
C VAL A 42 -21.90 -13.43 19.93
N ARG A 43 -21.17 -14.52 19.67
CA ARG A 43 -21.48 -15.85 20.22
C ARG A 43 -21.38 -15.88 21.75
N VAL A 44 -20.37 -15.23 22.33
CA VAL A 44 -20.25 -15.09 23.79
C VAL A 44 -21.41 -14.28 24.34
N ASN A 45 -21.80 -13.19 23.67
CA ASN A 45 -22.93 -12.34 24.08
C ASN A 45 -24.29 -13.08 24.03
N GLU A 46 -24.51 -13.91 23.02
CA GLU A 46 -25.73 -14.73 22.89
C GLU A 46 -25.82 -15.86 23.93
N ASN A 47 -24.68 -16.30 24.48
CA ASN A 47 -24.60 -17.45 25.39
C ASN A 47 -24.14 -17.07 26.81
N VAL A 48 -24.28 -15.80 27.23
CA VAL A 48 -23.82 -15.32 28.54
C VAL A 48 -24.42 -16.14 29.69
N ASP A 49 -25.71 -16.41 29.66
CA ASP A 49 -26.40 -17.16 30.71
C ASP A 49 -25.88 -18.60 30.82
N ALA A 50 -25.65 -19.25 29.68
CA ALA A 50 -25.10 -20.60 29.62
C ALA A 50 -23.65 -20.66 30.13
N ILE A 51 -22.83 -19.66 29.78
CA ILE A 51 -21.44 -19.53 30.23
C ILE A 51 -21.38 -19.28 31.74
N ALA A 52 -22.22 -18.39 32.27
CA ALA A 52 -22.30 -18.08 33.69
C ALA A 52 -22.77 -19.31 34.49
N LEU A 53 -23.80 -20.02 34.01
CA LEU A 53 -24.30 -21.23 34.65
C LEU A 53 -23.22 -22.33 34.70
N ALA A 54 -22.43 -22.47 33.63
CA ALA A 54 -21.31 -23.40 33.54
C ALA A 54 -20.02 -22.92 34.23
N HIS A 55 -19.99 -21.69 34.78
CA HIS A 55 -18.79 -21.04 35.32
C HIS A 55 -17.62 -20.99 34.30
N GLY A 56 -17.94 -20.91 33.00
CA GLY A 56 -17.00 -20.97 31.88
C GLY A 56 -16.40 -19.63 31.45
N GLU A 57 -16.54 -18.59 32.29
CA GLU A 57 -16.18 -17.19 31.97
C GLU A 57 -14.69 -17.03 31.63
N ALA A 58 -13.82 -17.73 32.36
CA ALA A 58 -12.37 -17.68 32.15
C ALA A 58 -11.97 -18.27 30.79
N ASP A 59 -12.63 -19.35 30.35
CA ASP A 59 -12.37 -19.99 29.07
C ASP A 59 -12.88 -19.13 27.91
N ALA A 60 -14.10 -18.57 28.03
CA ALA A 60 -14.65 -17.64 27.05
C ALA A 60 -13.76 -16.40 26.89
N ARG A 61 -13.27 -15.84 28.00
CA ARG A 61 -12.32 -14.73 28.00
C ARG A 61 -11.00 -15.10 27.32
N ARG A 62 -10.43 -16.27 27.66
CA ARG A 62 -9.17 -16.73 27.06
C ARG A 62 -9.29 -16.90 25.55
N GLN A 63 -10.42 -17.42 25.06
CA GLN A 63 -10.69 -17.55 23.63
C GLN A 63 -10.74 -16.18 22.94
N LEU A 64 -11.45 -15.21 23.52
CA LEU A 64 -11.50 -13.83 22.99
C LEU A 64 -10.13 -13.14 23.00
N GLU A 65 -9.31 -13.36 24.04
CA GLU A 65 -7.94 -12.84 24.10
C GLU A 65 -7.04 -13.45 23.01
N LEU A 66 -7.21 -14.74 22.69
CA LEU A 66 -6.52 -15.39 21.58
C LEU A 66 -6.94 -14.80 20.23
N ASP A 67 -8.26 -14.69 19.99
CA ASP A 67 -8.82 -14.12 18.77
C ASP A 67 -8.32 -12.67 18.57
N LEU A 68 -8.32 -11.86 19.63
CA LEU A 68 -7.76 -10.51 19.63
C LEU A 68 -6.26 -10.50 19.31
N GLY A 69 -5.51 -11.43 19.90
CA GLY A 69 -4.08 -11.62 19.61
C GLY A 69 -3.81 -11.90 18.13
N THR A 70 -4.70 -12.64 17.45
CA THR A 70 -4.55 -12.90 16.01
C THR A 70 -4.75 -11.64 15.16
N VAL A 71 -5.72 -10.80 15.51
CA VAL A 71 -5.96 -9.50 14.84
C VAL A 71 -4.77 -8.57 15.05
N LEU A 72 -4.27 -8.46 16.29
CA LEU A 72 -3.07 -7.66 16.61
C LEU A 72 -1.83 -8.16 15.85
N GLY A 73 -1.68 -9.48 15.70
CA GLY A 73 -0.62 -10.09 14.90
C GLY A 73 -0.72 -9.76 13.40
N ALA A 74 -1.93 -9.72 12.85
CA ALA A 74 -2.17 -9.28 11.47
C ALA A 74 -1.89 -7.78 11.29
N MET A 75 -2.34 -6.94 12.22
CA MET A 75 -2.05 -5.50 12.22
C MET A 75 -0.54 -5.22 12.29
N ARG A 76 0.20 -5.93 13.15
CA ARG A 76 1.66 -5.77 13.27
C ARG A 76 2.39 -6.08 11.96
N ARG A 77 1.92 -7.08 11.20
CA ARG A 77 2.45 -7.41 9.86
C ARG A 77 2.18 -6.31 8.83
N ILE A 78 1.01 -5.65 8.91
CA ILE A 78 0.69 -4.49 8.07
C ILE A 78 1.61 -3.31 8.41
N TYR A 79 1.75 -2.98 9.69
CA TYR A 79 2.62 -1.88 10.13
C TYR A 79 4.08 -2.11 9.75
N SER A 80 4.63 -3.31 9.91
CA SER A 80 6.01 -3.59 9.49
C SER A 80 6.20 -3.45 7.98
N ALA A 81 5.23 -3.89 7.18
CA ALA A 81 5.25 -3.70 5.73
C ALA A 81 5.16 -2.21 5.34
N GLN A 82 4.31 -1.42 6.03
CA GLN A 82 4.22 0.03 5.82
C GLN A 82 5.50 0.75 6.21
N ILE A 83 6.13 0.39 7.33
CA ILE A 83 7.40 0.99 7.76
C ILE A 83 8.47 0.72 6.71
N ASN A 84 8.60 -0.53 6.23
CA ASN A 84 9.55 -0.87 5.18
C ASN A 84 9.28 -0.12 3.88
N LEU A 85 8.01 0.03 3.49
CA LEU A 85 7.61 0.84 2.34
C LEU A 85 8.01 2.31 2.53
N SER A 86 7.73 2.90 3.70
CA SER A 86 8.07 4.29 4.01
C SER A 86 9.57 4.51 3.91
N TRP A 87 10.38 3.63 4.51
CA TRP A 87 11.85 3.70 4.40
C TRP A 87 12.33 3.75 2.95
N VAL A 88 11.77 2.88 2.11
CA VAL A 88 12.11 2.80 0.69
C VAL A 88 11.68 4.06 -0.05
N THR A 89 10.47 4.58 0.20
CA THR A 89 9.96 5.78 -0.46
C THR A 89 10.69 7.04 0.00
N ASP A 90 11.04 7.13 1.27
CA ASP A 90 11.73 8.27 1.88
C ASP A 90 13.19 8.33 1.39
N ALA A 91 13.88 7.18 1.37
CA ALA A 91 15.22 7.07 0.81
C ALA A 91 15.24 7.44 -0.69
N TYR A 92 14.26 6.95 -1.46
CA TYR A 92 14.09 7.35 -2.86
C TYR A 92 13.84 8.86 -2.99
N GLY A 93 13.00 9.45 -2.12
CA GLY A 93 12.73 10.88 -2.08
C GLY A 93 13.99 11.73 -1.91
N TRP A 94 14.86 11.38 -0.95
CA TRP A 94 16.14 12.05 -0.74
C TRP A 94 17.09 11.91 -1.93
N ILE A 95 17.17 10.71 -2.51
CA ILE A 95 18.02 10.45 -3.69
C ILE A 95 17.55 11.28 -4.90
N THR A 96 16.24 11.50 -5.06
CA THR A 96 15.70 12.32 -6.16
C THR A 96 16.33 13.72 -6.18
N VAL A 97 16.59 14.31 -5.01
CA VAL A 97 17.08 15.69 -4.90
C VAL A 97 18.53 15.79 -5.38
N VAL A 98 19.35 14.79 -5.06
CA VAL A 98 20.79 14.81 -5.30
C VAL A 98 21.16 14.19 -6.66
N ALA A 99 20.41 13.20 -7.13
CA ALA A 99 20.67 12.51 -8.39
C ALA A 99 20.84 13.43 -9.62
N PRO A 100 19.97 14.42 -9.89
CA PRO A 100 20.13 15.26 -11.09
C PRO A 100 21.36 16.16 -11.02
N ILE A 101 21.77 16.57 -9.81
CA ILE A 101 23.00 17.35 -9.61
C ILE A 101 24.20 16.47 -9.93
N LEU A 102 24.25 15.24 -9.43
CA LEU A 102 25.36 14.30 -9.72
C LEU A 102 25.48 13.97 -11.20
N VAL A 103 24.37 13.82 -11.91
CA VAL A 103 24.37 13.52 -13.36
C VAL A 103 24.82 14.72 -14.18
N ALA A 104 24.45 15.94 -13.79
CA ALA A 104 24.78 17.16 -14.53
C ALA A 104 26.09 17.83 -14.08
N ALA A 105 26.64 17.47 -12.93
CA ALA A 105 27.90 17.99 -12.41
C ALA A 105 29.10 17.82 -13.37
N PRO A 106 29.32 16.65 -14.02
CA PRO A 106 30.45 16.50 -14.94
C PRO A 106 30.39 17.47 -16.13
N VAL A 107 29.19 17.72 -16.66
CA VAL A 107 28.96 18.65 -17.78
C VAL A 107 29.17 20.10 -17.34
N TYR A 108 28.80 20.43 -16.10
CA TYR A 108 29.09 21.74 -15.51
C TYR A 108 30.60 21.95 -15.29
N PHE A 109 31.30 20.98 -14.72
CA PHE A 109 32.74 21.07 -14.49
C PHE A 109 33.57 20.97 -15.77
N ALA A 110 33.02 20.40 -16.85
CA ALA A 110 33.60 20.45 -18.19
C ALA A 110 33.49 21.83 -18.85
N GLY A 111 32.70 22.77 -18.27
CA GLY A 111 32.50 24.11 -18.79
C GLY A 111 31.41 24.24 -19.86
N ASP A 112 30.75 23.14 -20.23
CA ASP A 112 29.73 23.10 -21.28
C ASP A 112 28.40 23.79 -20.89
N ILE A 113 28.14 23.93 -19.59
CA ILE A 113 26.93 24.56 -19.06
C ILE A 113 27.24 25.53 -17.92
N SER A 114 26.49 26.64 -17.87
CA SER A 114 26.53 27.56 -16.72
C SER A 114 25.80 26.97 -15.51
N PHE A 115 26.00 27.56 -14.33
CA PHE A 115 25.25 27.19 -13.13
C PHE A 115 23.73 27.34 -13.33
N GLY A 116 23.29 28.36 -14.08
CA GLY A 116 21.88 28.52 -14.45
C GLY A 116 21.37 27.37 -15.34
N GLY A 117 22.19 26.90 -16.28
CA GLY A 117 21.87 25.73 -17.12
C GLY A 117 21.75 24.43 -16.30
N LEU A 118 22.63 24.24 -15.31
CA LEU A 118 22.55 23.15 -14.35
C LEU A 118 21.23 23.17 -13.57
N MET A 119 20.85 24.32 -13.02
CA MET A 119 19.61 24.47 -12.25
C MET A 119 18.35 24.25 -13.11
N MET A 120 18.36 24.70 -14.36
CA MET A 120 17.28 24.42 -15.33
C MET A 120 17.13 22.91 -15.61
N ALA A 121 18.25 22.19 -15.77
CA ALA A 121 18.23 20.75 -15.99
C ALA A 121 17.71 19.97 -14.76
N VAL A 122 18.07 20.41 -13.55
CA VAL A 122 17.53 19.88 -12.28
C VAL A 122 16.03 20.12 -12.20
N GLY A 123 15.55 21.32 -12.54
CA GLY A 123 14.13 21.65 -12.58
C GLY A 123 13.34 20.76 -13.55
N ALA A 124 13.85 20.58 -14.77
CA ALA A 124 13.24 19.71 -15.77
C ALA A 124 13.18 18.24 -15.32
N PHE A 125 14.24 17.73 -14.66
CA PHE A 125 14.25 16.38 -14.09
C PHE A 125 13.17 16.23 -13.00
N ASN A 126 13.07 17.19 -12.09
CA ASN A 126 12.07 17.17 -11.02
C ASN A 126 10.64 17.19 -11.57
N GLN A 127 10.39 17.98 -12.63
CA GLN A 127 9.08 18.02 -13.29
C GLN A 127 8.69 16.65 -13.85
N VAL A 128 9.57 16.02 -14.62
CA VAL A 128 9.33 14.68 -15.20
C VAL A 128 9.11 13.64 -14.11
N ASN A 129 9.97 13.62 -13.10
CA ASN A 129 9.86 12.68 -11.99
C ASN A 129 8.57 12.89 -11.16
N SER A 130 8.11 14.13 -11.01
CA SER A 130 6.80 14.42 -10.38
C SER A 130 5.64 13.85 -11.20
N SER A 131 5.64 14.05 -12.52
CA SER A 131 4.62 13.50 -13.43
C SER A 131 4.58 11.97 -13.39
N LEU A 132 5.74 11.31 -13.30
CA LEU A 132 5.81 9.84 -13.16
C LEU A 132 5.33 9.35 -11.77
N ARG A 133 5.64 10.09 -10.70
CA ARG A 133 5.14 9.77 -9.35
C ARG A 133 3.63 9.86 -9.24
N TRP A 134 2.98 10.76 -9.99
CA TRP A 134 1.52 10.82 -10.02
C TRP A 134 0.90 9.45 -10.38
N PHE A 135 1.44 8.76 -11.39
CA PHE A 135 0.94 7.44 -11.78
C PHE A 135 1.05 6.42 -10.65
N ILE A 136 2.20 6.40 -9.97
CA ILE A 136 2.45 5.49 -8.83
C ILE A 136 1.47 5.80 -7.69
N ASN A 137 1.27 7.06 -7.34
CA ASN A 137 0.38 7.48 -6.26
C ASN A 137 -1.10 7.20 -6.58
N ASN A 138 -1.49 7.23 -7.86
CA ASN A 138 -2.87 7.01 -8.28
C ASN A 138 -3.18 5.56 -8.65
N ILE A 139 -2.19 4.66 -8.67
CA ILE A 139 -2.41 3.25 -9.04
C ILE A 139 -3.39 2.55 -8.09
N GLY A 140 -3.39 2.93 -6.81
CA GLY A 140 -4.35 2.44 -5.81
C GLY A 140 -5.78 2.84 -6.16
N ALA A 141 -6.02 4.13 -6.44
CA ALA A 141 -7.34 4.61 -6.84
C ALA A 141 -7.85 3.98 -8.14
N ILE A 142 -6.96 3.76 -9.12
CA ILE A 142 -7.29 3.05 -10.38
C ILE A 142 -7.67 1.59 -10.10
N ALA A 143 -6.93 0.91 -9.21
CA ALA A 143 -7.24 -0.46 -8.83
C ALA A 143 -8.59 -0.58 -8.10
N ASP A 144 -8.89 0.33 -7.18
CA ASP A 144 -10.17 0.38 -6.46
C ASP A 144 -11.35 0.69 -7.39
N TRP A 145 -11.18 1.64 -8.31
CA TRP A 145 -12.17 1.92 -9.34
C TRP A 145 -12.44 0.68 -10.21
N ARG A 146 -11.37 -0.02 -10.64
CA ARG A 146 -11.48 -1.25 -11.43
C ARG A 146 -12.18 -2.38 -10.66
N ALA A 147 -11.88 -2.55 -9.38
CA ALA A 147 -12.53 -3.55 -8.53
C ALA A 147 -14.04 -3.26 -8.39
N THR A 148 -14.40 -1.99 -8.19
CA THR A 148 -15.81 -1.56 -8.11
C THR A 148 -16.54 -1.79 -9.43
N LEU A 149 -15.91 -1.46 -10.55
CA LEU A 149 -16.48 -1.65 -11.88
C LEU A 149 -16.70 -3.14 -12.20
N MET A 150 -15.76 -4.02 -11.83
CA MET A 150 -15.94 -5.47 -11.99
C MET A 150 -17.14 -5.98 -11.17
N ARG A 151 -17.30 -5.54 -9.92
CA ARG A 151 -18.46 -5.92 -9.10
C ARG A 151 -19.80 -5.51 -9.72
N VAL A 152 -19.86 -4.31 -10.33
CA VAL A 152 -21.08 -3.84 -11.04
C VAL A 152 -21.31 -4.65 -12.32
N ALA A 153 -20.23 -4.97 -13.05
CA ALA A 153 -20.32 -5.79 -14.25
C ALA A 153 -20.81 -7.22 -13.92
N ASP A 154 -20.25 -7.86 -12.90
CA ASP A 154 -20.64 -9.19 -12.43
C ASP A 154 -22.11 -9.20 -11.98
N PHE A 155 -22.55 -8.19 -11.24
CA PHE A 155 -23.96 -8.04 -10.85
C PHE A 155 -24.89 -7.92 -12.06
N ARG A 156 -24.51 -7.14 -13.08
CA ARG A 156 -25.29 -7.00 -14.31
C ARG A 156 -25.35 -8.30 -15.11
N ILE A 157 -24.25 -9.05 -15.16
CA ILE A 157 -24.21 -10.38 -15.81
C ILE A 157 -25.16 -11.34 -15.08
N ALA A 158 -25.08 -11.41 -13.76
CA ALA A 158 -25.94 -12.29 -12.96
C ALA A 158 -27.44 -11.95 -13.14
N LEU A 159 -27.80 -10.67 -13.19
CA LEU A 159 -29.18 -10.26 -13.48
C LEU A 159 -29.64 -10.70 -14.88
N GLY A 160 -28.78 -10.60 -15.90
CA GLY A 160 -29.13 -11.03 -17.26
C GLY A 160 -29.29 -12.54 -17.42
N GLU A 161 -28.58 -13.35 -16.61
CA GLU A 161 -28.74 -14.81 -16.57
C GLU A 161 -30.02 -15.26 -15.84
N THR A 162 -30.58 -14.42 -14.97
CA THR A 162 -31.81 -14.75 -14.21
C THR A 162 -33.09 -14.36 -14.98
N ASP A 163 -32.97 -13.55 -16.04
CA ASP A 163 -34.08 -13.04 -16.86
C ASP A 163 -34.37 -13.91 -18.10
N ILE A 164 -33.89 -15.15 -18.12
CA ILE A 164 -34.14 -16.21 -19.12
C ILE A 164 -34.87 -17.37 -18.42
#